data_AF-K1PYB2-F1
#
_entry.id   AF-K1PYB2-F1
#
_cell.length_a   1.000
_cell.length_b   1.000
_cell.length_c   1.000
_cell.angle_alpha   90.00
_cell.angle_beta   90.00
_cell.angle_gamma   90.00
#
_symmetry.space_group_name_H-M   'P 1'
#
loop_
_entity.id
_entity.type
_entity.pdbx_description
1 polymer ?
#
loop_
_entity_poly.entity_id
_entity_poly.type
_entity_poly.pdbx_seq_one_letter_code
_entity_poly.pdbx_strand_id
1 'polypeptide(L)'
;MGSSLICYAYQYSFTKYKNQDQHLEPHNISIMWFGKKGMVWEDVEPGFRDLVQQFGYPDVLMIHCGGISIGTMSFRRLQKYMKLTVTNIHSMRPNCRIIWPQILPRKYYRHMFSHIAADSTR
;
A
#
# COMPACT_ATOMS: atom_id res chain seq x y z
N MET A 1 -15.91 -11.25 -0.34
CA MET A 1 -14.75 -10.79 -1.15
C MET A 1 -14.28 -9.46 -0.62
N GLY A 2 -12.97 -9.26 -0.38
CA GLY A 2 -12.45 -8.02 0.19
C GLY A 2 -12.40 -6.89 -0.85
N SER A 3 -13.04 -5.76 -0.56
CA SER A 3 -12.92 -4.52 -1.32
C SER A 3 -11.52 -3.92 -1.10
N SER A 4 -10.77 -3.70 -2.18
CA SER A 4 -9.53 -2.91 -2.14
C SER A 4 -9.86 -1.51 -2.64
N LEU A 5 -9.94 -0.53 -1.73
CA LEU A 5 -10.19 0.87 -2.07
C LEU A 5 -9.17 1.39 -3.08
N ILE A 6 -7.90 0.99 -2.93
CA ILE A 6 -6.83 1.36 -3.86
C ILE A 6 -7.05 0.75 -5.25
N CYS A 7 -7.55 -0.50 -5.34
CA CYS A 7 -7.89 -1.06 -6.65
C CYS A 7 -9.04 -0.29 -7.29
N TYR A 8 -10.04 0.14 -6.53
CA TYR A 8 -11.13 0.95 -7.09
C TYR A 8 -10.63 2.34 -7.51
N ALA A 9 -9.80 2.99 -6.69
CA ALA A 9 -9.17 4.27 -7.03
C ALA A 9 -8.31 4.15 -8.30
N TYR A 10 -7.51 3.08 -8.41
CA TYR A 10 -6.71 2.80 -9.61
C TYR A 10 -7.58 2.54 -10.85
N GLN A 11 -8.64 1.74 -10.73
CA GLN A 11 -9.56 1.50 -11.83
C GLN A 11 -10.27 2.79 -12.27
N TYR A 12 -10.69 3.61 -11.31
CA TYR A 12 -11.31 4.90 -11.57
C TYR A 12 -10.33 5.87 -12.25
N SER A 13 -9.11 6.03 -11.71
CA SER A 13 -8.09 6.91 -12.30
C SER A 13 -7.67 6.46 -13.70
N PHE A 14 -7.55 5.16 -13.93
CA PHE A 14 -7.19 4.61 -15.23
C PHE A 14 -8.28 4.89 -16.27
N THR A 15 -9.55 4.66 -15.91
CA THR A 15 -10.70 4.86 -16.82
C THR A 15 -10.97 6.33 -17.12
N LYS A 16 -10.87 7.21 -16.13
CA LYS A 16 -11.16 8.65 -16.30
C LYS A 16 -9.98 9.49 -16.74
N TYR A 17 -8.78 9.18 -16.25
CA TYR A 17 -7.63 10.10 -16.28
C TYR A 17 -6.36 9.43 -16.81
N LYS A 18 -6.43 8.23 -17.39
CA LYS A 18 -5.25 7.45 -17.83
C LYS A 18 -4.19 7.30 -16.74
N ASN A 19 -4.62 7.24 -15.48
CA ASN A 19 -3.80 7.15 -14.28
C ASN A 19 -2.87 8.36 -14.01
N GLN A 20 -3.22 9.53 -14.55
CA GLN A 20 -2.62 10.81 -14.23
C GLN A 20 -3.74 11.76 -13.83
N ASP A 21 -3.99 11.93 -12.53
CA ASP A 21 -5.03 12.83 -12.07
C ASP A 21 -4.60 14.30 -12.30
N GLN A 22 -5.07 14.88 -13.40
CA GLN A 22 -4.69 16.23 -13.84
C GLN A 22 -5.42 17.35 -13.11
N HIS A 23 -6.38 17.04 -12.22
CA HIS A 23 -7.15 18.06 -11.51
C HIS A 23 -6.32 18.87 -10.50
N LEU A 24 -5.12 18.37 -10.14
CA LEU A 24 -4.21 19.01 -9.20
C LEU A 24 -2.98 19.65 -9.88
N GLU A 25 -2.93 19.65 -11.21
CA GLU A 25 -1.88 20.34 -12.00
C GLU A 25 -1.73 21.82 -11.63
N PRO A 26 -2.79 22.61 -11.35
CA PRO A 26 -2.64 24.00 -10.91
C PRO A 26 -1.86 24.16 -9.60
N HIS A 27 -1.76 23.07 -8.81
CA HIS A 27 -1.00 23.01 -7.57
C HIS A 27 0.36 22.31 -7.75
N ASN A 28 0.73 21.97 -8.99
CA ASN A 28 1.93 21.20 -9.33
C ASN A 28 2.01 19.86 -8.57
N ILE A 29 0.86 19.19 -8.43
CA ILE A 29 0.75 17.88 -7.78
C ILE A 29 0.27 16.89 -8.83
N SER A 30 1.03 15.81 -9.01
CA SER A 30 0.63 14.66 -9.82
C SER A 30 0.37 13.46 -8.92
N ILE A 31 -0.78 12.81 -9.08
CA ILE A 31 -1.14 11.60 -8.34
C ILE A 31 -1.23 10.42 -9.30
N MET A 32 -0.52 9.35 -8.94
CA MET A 32 -0.59 8.07 -9.61
C MET A 32 -1.11 7.02 -8.64
N TRP A 33 -2.09 6.23 -9.09
CA TRP A 33 -2.63 5.12 -8.32
C TRP A 33 -2.02 3.81 -8.82
N PHE A 34 -1.75 2.89 -7.91
CA PHE A 34 -1.39 1.52 -8.24
C PHE A 34 -2.12 0.56 -7.31
N GLY A 35 -3.01 -0.26 -7.87
CA GLY A 35 -3.84 -1.17 -7.10
C GLY A 35 -3.80 -2.60 -7.62
N LYS A 36 -3.16 -3.50 -6.88
CA LYS A 36 -3.17 -4.95 -7.13
C LYS A 36 -4.12 -5.65 -6.14
N LYS A 37 -5.12 -6.39 -6.65
CA LYS A 37 -6.02 -7.19 -5.79
C LYS A 37 -5.23 -8.32 -5.16
N GLY A 38 -5.49 -8.60 -3.88
CA GLY A 38 -4.84 -9.70 -3.18
C GLY A 38 -3.39 -9.44 -2.76
N MET A 39 -2.88 -8.22 -2.97
CA MET A 39 -1.52 -7.85 -2.63
C MET A 39 -1.24 -8.06 -1.14
N VAL A 40 -0.18 -8.81 -0.86
CA VAL A 40 0.36 -9.01 0.49
C VAL A 40 1.53 -8.06 0.71
N TRP A 41 2.00 -7.93 1.95
CA TRP A 41 3.09 -7.03 2.30
C TRP A 41 4.40 -7.37 1.58
N GLU A 42 4.64 -8.65 1.32
CA GLU A 42 5.77 -9.18 0.56
C GLU A 42 5.83 -8.61 -0.87
N ASP A 43 4.68 -8.24 -1.46
CA ASP A 43 4.62 -7.64 -2.79
C ASP A 43 5.00 -6.15 -2.82
N VAL A 44 5.10 -5.47 -1.66
CA VAL A 44 5.24 -4.00 -1.59
C VAL A 44 6.58 -3.52 -2.15
N GLU A 45 7.69 -4.14 -1.74
CA GLU A 45 9.01 -3.72 -2.23
C GLU A 45 9.22 -4.02 -3.72
N PRO A 46 8.90 -5.23 -4.24
CA PRO A 46 8.98 -5.50 -5.67
C PRO A 46 8.09 -4.55 -6.49
N GLY A 47 6.84 -4.36 -6.06
CA GLY A 47 5.91 -3.46 -6.77
C GLY A 47 6.39 -2.01 -6.79
N PHE A 48 7.02 -1.52 -5.71
CA PHE A 48 7.61 -0.19 -5.69
C PHE A 48 8.78 -0.07 -6.68
N ARG A 49 9.65 -1.09 -6.76
CA ARG A 49 10.78 -1.09 -7.71
C ARG A 49 10.30 -1.05 -9.16
N ASP A 50 9.27 -1.83 -9.49
CA ASP A 50 8.68 -1.84 -10.82
C ASP A 50 8.11 -0.46 -11.18
N LEU A 51 7.40 0.18 -10.24
CA LEU A 51 6.85 1.52 -10.44
C LEU A 51 7.94 2.57 -10.62
N VAL A 52 9.01 2.52 -9.82
CA VAL A 52 10.15 3.42 -9.96
C VAL A 52 10.86 3.24 -11.31
N GLN A 53 10.99 2.00 -11.77
CA GLN A 53 11.60 1.73 -13.07
C GLN A 53 10.76 2.31 -14.22
N GLN A 54 9.43 2.28 -14.09
CA GLN A 54 8.53 2.76 -15.13
C GLN A 54 8.30 4.27 -15.10
N PHE A 55 8.21 4.87 -13.90
CA PHE A 55 7.73 6.25 -13.71
C PHE A 55 8.71 7.16 -12.96
N GLY A 56 9.82 6.62 -12.47
CA GLY A 56 10.77 7.35 -11.62
C GLY A 56 10.36 7.37 -10.14
N TYR A 57 11.19 8.01 -9.32
CA TYR A 57 10.95 8.10 -7.88
C TYR A 57 9.89 9.17 -7.56
N PRO A 58 8.88 8.85 -6.75
CA PRO A 58 7.94 9.86 -6.25
C PRO A 58 8.55 10.66 -5.10
N ASP A 59 8.04 11.87 -4.87
CA ASP A 59 8.34 12.66 -3.68
C ASP A 59 7.64 12.11 -2.43
N VAL A 60 6.45 11.50 -2.63
CA VAL A 60 5.64 10.89 -1.57
C VAL A 60 5.14 9.52 -2.02
N LEU A 61 5.37 8.50 -1.20
CA LEU A 61 4.84 7.15 -1.38
C LEU A 61 3.80 6.86 -0.29
N MET A 62 2.54 6.67 -0.69
CA MET A 62 1.49 6.21 0.22
C MET A 62 1.24 4.71 0.05
N ILE A 63 1.53 3.91 1.08
CA ILE A 63 1.38 2.46 1.05
C ILE A 63 0.10 2.08 1.75
N HIS A 64 -0.95 1.69 1.04
CA HIS A 64 -2.14 1.12 1.68
C HIS A 64 -2.19 -0.40 1.46
N CYS A 65 -1.29 -1.10 2.15
CA CYS A 65 -1.17 -2.57 2.15
C CYS A 65 -1.11 -3.13 3.59
N GLY A 66 -1.17 -4.45 3.73
CA GLY A 66 -0.91 -5.17 4.98
C GLY A 66 -2.13 -5.87 5.59
N GLY A 67 -3.35 -5.43 5.26
CA GLY A 67 -4.57 -6.06 5.80
C GLY A 67 -4.79 -7.50 5.38
N ILE A 68 -4.19 -7.94 4.28
CA ILE A 68 -4.23 -9.34 3.81
C ILE A 68 -3.14 -10.18 4.48
N SER A 69 -2.01 -9.58 4.87
CA SER A 69 -0.93 -10.27 5.58
C SER A 69 -1.22 -10.51 7.06
N ILE A 70 -2.29 -9.93 7.61
CA ILE A 70 -2.72 -10.20 8.99
C ILE A 70 -3.15 -11.67 9.09
N GLY A 71 -2.47 -12.42 9.96
CA GLY A 71 -2.70 -13.85 10.20
C GLY A 71 -1.88 -14.81 9.33
N THR A 72 -1.11 -14.32 8.33
CA THR A 72 -0.22 -15.18 7.54
C THR A 72 1.04 -15.59 8.31
N MET A 73 1.43 -14.78 9.30
CA MET A 73 2.52 -15.03 10.23
C MET A 73 2.24 -14.34 11.57
N SER A 74 3.07 -14.60 12.58
CA SER A 74 2.96 -13.89 13.87
C SER A 74 3.07 -12.37 13.70
N PHE A 75 2.30 -11.60 14.46
CA PHE A 75 2.34 -10.13 14.42
C PHE A 75 3.75 -9.56 14.58
N ARG A 76 4.54 -10.10 15.52
CA ARG A 76 5.93 -9.67 15.74
C ARG A 76 6.80 -9.83 14.49
N ARG A 77 6.64 -10.94 13.77
CA ARG A 77 7.38 -11.20 12.52
C ARG A 77 6.90 -10.29 11.41
N LEU A 78 5.58 -10.09 11.28
CA LEU A 78 5.00 -9.16 10.31
C LEU A 78 5.51 -7.73 10.57
N GLN A 79 5.42 -7.23 11.80
CA GLN A 79 5.92 -5.89 12.17
C GLN A 79 7.42 -5.72 11.85
N LYS A 80 8.26 -6.71 12.17
CA LYS A 80 9.68 -6.68 11.81
C LYS A 80 9.89 -6.61 10.30
N TYR A 81 9.16 -7.43 9.56
CA TYR A 81 9.24 -7.46 8.11
C TYR A 81 8.79 -6.13 7.50
N MET A 82 7.70 -5.55 8.02
CA MET A 82 7.20 -4.25 7.59
C MET A 82 8.19 -3.11 7.81
N LYS A 83 8.83 -3.07 8.98
CA LYS A 83 9.89 -2.10 9.27
C LYS A 83 11.07 -2.25 8.32
N LEU A 84 11.48 -3.49 8.03
CA LEU A 84 12.56 -3.76 7.08
C LEU A 84 12.20 -3.29 5.68
N THR A 85 11.01 -3.61 5.18
CA THR A 85 10.52 -3.13 3.87
C THR A 85 10.56 -1.61 3.75
N VAL A 86 10.05 -0.89 4.78
CA VAL A 86 10.07 0.58 4.79
C VAL A 86 11.50 1.12 4.81
N THR A 87 12.38 0.50 5.60
CA THR A 87 13.81 0.88 5.65
C THR A 87 14.48 0.68 4.30
N ASN A 88 14.21 -0.45 3.63
CA ASN A 88 14.74 -0.73 2.30
C ASN A 88 14.26 0.32 1.28
N ILE A 89 12.97 0.62 1.25
CA ILE A 89 12.42 1.64 0.34
C ILE A 89 13.03 3.02 0.62
N HIS A 90 13.13 3.41 1.89
CA HIS A 90 13.75 4.69 2.28
C HIS A 90 15.24 4.74 1.87
N SER A 91 15.96 3.62 1.97
CA SER A 91 17.37 3.56 1.56
C SER A 91 17.56 3.76 0.05
N MET A 92 16.59 3.39 -0.78
CA MET A 92 16.63 3.62 -2.24
C MET A 92 16.47 5.10 -2.59
N ARG A 93 15.66 5.84 -1.83
CA ARG A 93 15.45 7.28 -2.01
C ARG A 93 15.13 7.96 -0.68
N PRO A 94 16.16 8.49 0.02
CA PRO A 94 15.98 9.12 1.34
C PRO A 94 15.05 10.35 1.33
N ASN A 95 14.91 11.01 0.18
CA ASN A 95 14.04 12.18 0.04
C ASN A 95 12.56 11.83 -0.17
N CYS A 96 12.23 10.56 -0.44
CA CYS A 96 10.85 10.12 -0.61
C CYS A 96 10.17 9.98 0.75
N ARG A 97 9.09 10.73 0.97
CA ARG A 97 8.31 10.65 2.20
C ARG A 97 7.38 9.44 2.13
N ILE A 98 7.55 8.51 3.06
CA ILE A 98 6.72 7.32 3.13
C ILE A 98 5.58 7.55 4.12
N ILE A 99 4.35 7.39 3.64
CA ILE A 99 3.12 7.46 4.44
C ILE A 99 2.50 6.08 4.48
N TRP A 100 2.31 5.54 5.68
CA TRP A 100 1.59 4.29 5.89
C TRP A 100 0.34 4.55 6.73
N PRO A 101 -0.84 4.72 6.09
CA PRO A 101 -2.08 4.85 6.82
C PRO A 101 -2.43 3.55 7.57
N GLN A 102 -3.11 3.70 8.71
CA GLN A 102 -3.57 2.59 9.52
C GLN A 102 -4.38 1.60 8.68
N ILE A 103 -4.15 0.30 8.89
CA ILE A 103 -4.91 -0.73 8.19
C ILE A 103 -6.37 -0.62 8.61
N LEU A 104 -7.25 -0.37 7.65
CA LEU A 104 -8.68 -0.23 7.91
C LEU A 104 -9.27 -1.44 8.67
N PRO A 105 -10.15 -1.21 9.66
CA PRO A 105 -10.88 -2.27 10.36
C PRO A 105 -11.72 -3.10 9.39
N ARG A 106 -11.71 -4.41 9.60
CA ARG A 106 -12.48 -5.38 8.82
C ARG A 106 -13.27 -6.27 9.76
N LYS A 107 -14.51 -6.56 9.37
CA LYS A 107 -15.34 -7.57 10.08
C LYS A 107 -14.74 -8.98 10.00
N TYR A 108 -13.98 -9.28 8.94
CA TYR A 108 -13.40 -10.59 8.69
C TYR A 108 -11.95 -10.48 8.21
N TYR A 109 -11.06 -11.23 8.85
CA TYR A 109 -9.66 -11.42 8.45
C TYR A 109 -9.49 -12.85 7.96
N ARG A 110 -9.07 -13.01 6.71
CA ARG A 110 -9.07 -14.30 6.00
C ARG A 110 -8.24 -15.39 6.68
N HIS A 111 -7.19 -15.00 7.40
CA HIS A 111 -6.21 -15.92 7.99
C HIS A 111 -6.27 -15.94 9.52
N MET A 112 -7.32 -15.40 10.15
CA MET A 112 -7.45 -15.38 11.60
C MET A 112 -8.72 -16.04 12.08
N PHE A 113 -8.59 -16.87 13.12
CA PHE A 113 -9.71 -17.54 13.78
C PHE A 113 -10.55 -16.58 14.64
N SER A 114 -9.96 -15.53 15.21
CA SER A 114 -10.66 -14.51 16.01
C SER A 114 -10.47 -13.12 15.42
N HIS A 115 -11.51 -12.57 14.80
CA HIS A 115 -11.46 -11.25 14.18
C HIS A 115 -11.42 -10.10 15.20
N ILE A 116 -11.94 -10.33 16.42
CA ILE A 116 -11.86 -9.39 17.55
C ILE A 116 -10.41 -9.28 18.05
N ALA A 117 -9.70 -10.41 18.13
CA ALA A 117 -8.27 -10.41 18.47
C ALA A 117 -7.44 -9.69 17.40
N ALA A 118 -7.78 -9.85 16.11
CA ALA A 118 -7.10 -9.18 15.01
C ALA A 118 -7.13 -7.65 15.13
N ASP A 119 -8.27 -7.10 15.54
CA ASP A 119 -8.49 -5.66 15.59
C ASP A 119 -7.88 -5.03 16.85
N SER A 120 -7.84 -5.77 17.96
CA SER A 120 -7.26 -5.31 19.24
C SER A 120 -5.73 -5.35 19.30
N THR A 121 -5.06 -6.07 18.38
CA THR A 121 -3.59 -6.17 18.32
C THR A 121 -2.91 -5.21 17.32
N ARG A 122 -3.68 -4.30 16.72
CA ARG A 122 -3.20 -3.31 15.74
C ARG A 122 -2.60 -2.09 16.41
#